data_AF-A0A351MRP7-F1
#
_entry.id   AF-A0A351MRP7-F1
#
_cell.length_a   1.000
_cell.length_b   1.000
_cell.length_c   1.000
_cell.angle_alpha   90.00
_cell.angle_beta   90.00
_cell.angle_gamma   90.00
#
_symmetry.space_group_name_H-M   'P 1'
#
loop_
_entity.id
_entity.type
_entity.pdbx_description
1 polymer ?
#
loop_
_entity_poly.entity_id
_entity_poly.type
_entity_poly.pdbx_seq_one_letter_code
_entity_poly.pdbx_strand_id
1 'polypeptide(L)'
;GDERDLANVDQYLNQVSAKAKDFPAAAVRSKVESAKAASNMQILAAQQAAVSGDVPKAEASLERAAKFWPLNPAIRDFATKAIARQDVLAQKVPEFDRLHTDGKWRDIFAKRDEFAVALIQDKERLAKLKAVVIRVGEIEAILLQSSSLAAQGNPYLAWDLLQRASAIDPNDLMLARTRSDIAPLVADYARLLGQAERLERDGHNAAALTAWMAAQELNPISETCGTAVKRLAGKVAGAVGTSTVTAGTPEVPEAPPEVPDAK
;
A
#
# COMPACT_ATOMS: atom_id res chain seq x y z
N GLY A 1 29.03 -48.15 -22.45
CA GLY A 1 28.76 -46.77 -22.89
C GLY A 1 27.59 -46.30 -22.08
N ASP A 2 27.70 -45.13 -21.46
CA ASP A 2 26.68 -44.61 -20.55
C ASP A 2 25.38 -44.40 -21.36
N GLU A 3 24.39 -45.30 -21.20
CA GLU A 3 23.17 -45.42 -22.03
C GLU A 3 22.23 -44.19 -21.95
N ARG A 4 22.70 -43.12 -21.32
CA ARG A 4 21.88 -41.98 -20.86
C ARG A 4 22.34 -40.65 -21.43
N ASP A 5 23.49 -40.61 -22.11
CA ASP A 5 24.01 -39.40 -22.75
C ASP A 5 23.45 -39.26 -24.18
N LEU A 6 22.20 -38.82 -24.25
CA LEU A 6 21.52 -38.56 -25.53
C LEU A 6 22.11 -37.37 -26.30
N ALA A 7 23.00 -36.56 -25.68
CA ALA A 7 23.63 -35.42 -26.34
C ALA A 7 24.70 -35.87 -27.35
N ASN A 8 25.41 -36.95 -27.06
CA ASN A 8 26.51 -37.45 -27.89
C ASN A 8 26.12 -38.61 -28.82
N VAL A 9 24.84 -39.01 -28.83
CA VAL A 9 24.36 -40.17 -29.61
C VAL A 9 24.67 -40.05 -31.09
N ASP A 10 24.55 -38.88 -31.71
CA ASP A 10 24.84 -38.72 -33.14
C ASP A 10 26.30 -39.01 -33.50
N GLN A 11 27.22 -38.67 -32.60
CA GLN A 11 28.64 -38.91 -32.77
C GLN A 11 28.96 -40.40 -32.69
N TYR A 12 28.37 -41.09 -31.71
CA TYR A 12 28.47 -42.56 -31.60
C TYR A 12 27.81 -43.28 -32.77
N LEU A 13 26.66 -42.79 -33.23
CA LEU A 13 25.93 -43.38 -34.35
C LEU A 13 26.73 -43.30 -35.65
N ASN A 14 27.38 -42.17 -35.91
CA ASN A 14 28.23 -42.00 -37.09
C ASN A 14 29.44 -42.97 -37.06
N GLN A 15 30.04 -43.19 -35.90
CA GLN A 15 31.14 -44.15 -35.73
C GLN A 15 30.70 -45.60 -35.95
N VAL A 16 29.52 -45.98 -35.44
CA VAL A 16 28.97 -47.33 -35.60
C VAL A 16 28.54 -47.58 -37.04
N SER A 17 27.88 -46.62 -37.67
CA SER A 17 27.43 -46.70 -39.07
C SER A 17 28.59 -46.82 -40.07
N ALA A 18 29.74 -46.22 -39.74
CA ALA A 18 30.96 -46.34 -40.54
C ALA A 18 31.60 -47.74 -40.46
N LYS A 19 31.38 -48.47 -39.35
CA LYS A 19 31.94 -49.81 -39.11
C LYS A 19 30.97 -50.94 -39.46
N ALA A 20 29.66 -50.68 -39.44
CA ALA A 20 28.61 -51.66 -39.73
C ALA A 20 27.57 -51.06 -40.68
N LYS A 21 27.63 -51.46 -41.96
CA LYS A 21 26.72 -50.97 -43.02
C LYS A 21 25.25 -51.34 -42.78
N ASP A 22 24.99 -52.45 -42.08
CA ASP A 22 23.63 -52.96 -41.82
C ASP A 22 23.00 -52.37 -40.54
N PHE A 23 23.69 -51.45 -39.87
CA PHE A 23 23.20 -50.85 -38.64
C PHE A 23 22.05 -49.84 -38.92
N PRO A 24 20.88 -49.95 -38.26
CA PRO A 24 19.72 -49.11 -38.54
C PRO A 24 19.83 -47.71 -37.88
N ALA A 25 20.85 -46.95 -38.25
CA ALA A 25 21.17 -45.64 -37.69
C ALA A 25 19.99 -44.65 -37.78
N ALA A 26 19.25 -44.65 -38.89
CA ALA A 26 18.10 -43.76 -39.07
C ALA A 26 16.99 -44.02 -38.02
N ALA A 27 16.72 -45.29 -37.70
CA ALA A 27 15.71 -45.67 -36.72
C ALA A 27 16.13 -45.30 -35.29
N VAL A 28 17.42 -45.43 -34.96
CA VAL A 28 17.96 -45.02 -33.66
C VAL A 28 17.95 -43.50 -33.51
N ARG A 29 18.35 -42.73 -34.54
CA ARG A 29 18.22 -41.27 -34.57
C ARG A 29 16.79 -40.80 -34.32
N SER A 30 15.83 -41.38 -35.03
CA SER A 30 14.42 -40.99 -34.90
C SER A 30 13.91 -41.18 -33.47
N LYS A 31 14.26 -42.29 -32.82
CA LYS A 31 13.90 -42.56 -31.41
C LYS A 31 14.55 -41.55 -30.44
N VAL A 32 15.82 -41.21 -30.68
CA VAL A 32 16.58 -40.27 -29.84
C VAL A 32 16.03 -38.86 -29.97
N GLU A 33 15.77 -38.39 -31.19
CA GLU A 33 15.17 -37.08 -31.44
C GLU A 33 13.74 -36.99 -30.87
N SER A 34 12.95 -38.07 -30.98
CA SER A 34 11.63 -38.15 -30.35
C SER A 34 11.72 -38.04 -28.81
N ALA A 35 12.69 -38.72 -28.19
CA ALA A 35 12.91 -38.66 -26.75
C ALA A 35 13.37 -37.25 -26.28
N LYS A 36 14.29 -36.62 -27.02
CA LYS A 36 14.72 -35.23 -26.76
C LYS A 36 13.56 -34.25 -26.88
N ALA A 37 12.76 -34.34 -27.94
CA ALA A 37 11.60 -33.48 -28.16
C ALA A 37 10.53 -33.67 -27.07
N ALA A 38 10.25 -34.91 -26.68
CA ALA A 38 9.34 -35.23 -25.58
C ALA A 38 9.82 -34.65 -24.24
N SER A 39 11.12 -34.77 -23.93
CA SER A 39 11.71 -34.17 -22.73
C SER A 39 11.58 -32.65 -22.72
N ASN A 40 11.95 -31.98 -23.82
CA ASN A 40 11.88 -30.52 -23.94
C ASN A 40 10.44 -29.98 -23.80
N MET A 41 9.46 -30.68 -24.38
CA MET A 41 8.04 -30.36 -24.20
C MET A 41 7.60 -30.42 -22.73
N GLN A 42 8.04 -31.43 -21.99
CA GLN A 42 7.72 -31.56 -20.57
C GLN A 42 8.39 -30.47 -19.73
N ILE A 43 9.59 -30.01 -20.10
CA ILE A 43 10.26 -28.87 -19.45
C ILE A 43 9.48 -27.57 -19.68
N LEU A 44 8.99 -27.33 -20.91
CA LEU A 44 8.14 -26.17 -21.19
C LEU A 44 6.84 -26.21 -20.37
N ALA A 45 6.21 -27.39 -20.25
CA ALA A 45 5.03 -27.57 -19.40
C ALA A 45 5.35 -27.29 -17.92
N ALA A 46 6.51 -27.74 -17.43
CA ALA A 46 6.97 -27.46 -16.07
C ALA A 46 7.22 -25.97 -15.84
N GLN A 47 7.82 -25.28 -16.81
CA GLN A 47 8.01 -23.82 -16.77
C GLN A 47 6.68 -23.08 -16.68
N GLN A 48 5.71 -23.46 -17.51
CA GLN A 48 4.40 -22.83 -17.47
C GLN A 48 3.68 -23.07 -16.16
N ALA A 49 3.71 -24.31 -15.64
CA ALA A 49 3.14 -24.65 -14.35
C ALA A 49 3.79 -23.88 -13.18
N ALA A 50 5.12 -23.74 -13.20
CA ALA A 50 5.85 -22.97 -12.20
C ALA A 50 5.53 -21.47 -12.28
N VAL A 51 5.38 -20.89 -13.47
CA VAL A 51 4.93 -19.49 -13.62
C VAL A 51 3.52 -19.31 -13.05
N SER A 52 2.62 -20.27 -13.26
CA SER A 52 1.27 -20.26 -12.71
C SER A 52 1.16 -20.66 -11.24
N GLY A 53 2.28 -20.92 -10.55
CA GLY A 53 2.30 -21.29 -9.12
C GLY A 53 1.88 -22.74 -8.80
N ASP A 54 1.72 -23.59 -9.82
CA ASP A 54 1.35 -25.00 -9.67
C ASP A 54 2.61 -25.86 -9.54
N VAL A 55 3.21 -25.81 -8.35
CA VAL A 55 4.46 -26.53 -8.02
C VAL A 55 4.31 -28.05 -8.18
N PRO A 56 3.22 -28.71 -7.72
CA PRO A 56 3.05 -30.15 -7.92
C PRO A 56 3.01 -30.55 -9.39
N LYS A 57 2.36 -29.75 -10.25
CA LYS A 57 2.33 -30.02 -11.70
C LYS A 57 3.68 -29.75 -12.35
N ALA A 58 4.42 -28.75 -11.91
CA ALA A 58 5.78 -28.49 -12.38
C ALA A 58 6.73 -29.66 -12.06
N GLU A 59 6.67 -30.20 -10.83
CA GLU A 59 7.43 -31.38 -10.41
C GLU A 59 7.06 -32.63 -11.22
N ALA A 60 5.77 -32.91 -11.38
CA ALA A 60 5.30 -34.06 -12.16
C ALA A 60 5.74 -33.97 -13.64
N SER A 61 5.75 -32.78 -14.22
CA SER A 61 6.26 -32.55 -15.57
C SER A 61 7.78 -32.70 -15.66
N LEU A 62 8.54 -32.25 -14.66
CA LEU A 62 9.99 -32.49 -14.61
C LEU A 62 10.35 -33.96 -14.47
N GLU A 63 9.64 -34.72 -13.63
CA GLU A 63 9.84 -36.16 -13.51
C GLU A 63 9.61 -36.88 -14.85
N ARG A 64 8.59 -36.46 -15.60
CA ARG A 64 8.35 -36.98 -16.95
C ARG A 64 9.47 -36.57 -17.91
N ALA A 65 9.94 -35.32 -17.86
CA ALA A 65 11.07 -34.87 -18.67
C ALA A 65 12.35 -35.69 -18.42
N ALA A 66 12.63 -35.98 -17.14
CA ALA A 66 13.77 -36.79 -16.71
C ALA A 66 13.64 -38.27 -17.12
N LYS A 67 12.42 -38.81 -17.21
CA LYS A 67 12.18 -40.17 -17.74
C LYS A 67 12.51 -40.29 -19.23
N PHE A 68 12.31 -39.23 -20.03
CA PHE A 68 12.62 -39.22 -21.45
C PHE A 68 14.11 -38.92 -21.74
N TRP A 69 14.69 -37.96 -21.02
CA TRP A 69 16.11 -37.61 -21.14
C TRP A 69 16.65 -37.15 -19.77
N PRO A 70 17.22 -38.07 -18.97
CA PRO A 70 17.66 -37.77 -17.60
C PRO A 70 18.78 -36.70 -17.52
N LEU A 71 19.63 -36.64 -18.55
CA LEU A 71 20.78 -35.73 -18.62
C LEU A 71 20.50 -34.46 -19.45
N ASN A 72 19.22 -34.09 -19.62
CA ASN A 72 18.89 -32.84 -20.31
C ASN A 72 19.39 -31.63 -19.49
N PRO A 73 20.30 -30.79 -20.03
CA PRO A 73 20.83 -29.62 -19.31
C PRO A 73 19.73 -28.64 -18.90
N ALA A 74 18.64 -28.56 -19.66
CA ALA A 74 17.52 -27.67 -19.35
C ALA A 74 16.76 -28.07 -18.06
N ILE A 75 16.87 -29.33 -17.60
CA ILE A 75 16.33 -29.76 -16.30
C ILE A 75 17.13 -29.13 -15.15
N ARG A 76 18.46 -29.11 -15.26
CA ARG A 76 19.35 -28.49 -14.26
C ARG A 76 19.18 -26.97 -14.23
N ASP A 77 19.08 -26.34 -15.39
CA ASP A 77 18.84 -24.90 -15.51
C ASP A 77 17.49 -24.51 -14.90
N PHE A 78 16.45 -25.32 -15.13
CA PHE A 78 15.14 -25.12 -14.52
C PHE A 78 15.21 -25.25 -13.00
N ALA A 79 15.84 -26.31 -12.47
CA ALA A 79 15.98 -26.49 -11.03
C ALA A 79 16.72 -25.32 -10.37
N THR A 80 17.79 -24.82 -11.01
CA THR A 80 18.56 -23.67 -10.51
C THR A 80 17.71 -22.40 -10.47
N LYS A 81 16.95 -22.13 -11.53
CA LYS A 81 16.04 -20.98 -11.60
C LYS A 81 14.85 -21.11 -10.64
N ALA A 82 14.33 -22.32 -10.45
CA ALA A 82 13.24 -22.60 -9.53
C ALA A 82 13.68 -22.40 -8.07
N ILE A 83 14.88 -22.88 -7.70
CA ILE A 83 15.49 -22.66 -6.38
C ILE A 83 15.72 -21.17 -6.13
N ALA A 84 16.31 -20.45 -7.10
CA ALA A 84 16.53 -19.01 -6.98
C ALA A 84 15.21 -18.25 -6.75
N ARG A 85 14.13 -18.65 -7.43
CA ARG A 85 12.80 -18.09 -7.22
C ARG A 85 12.23 -18.46 -5.85
N GLN A 86 12.38 -19.70 -5.42
CA GLN A 86 11.94 -20.14 -4.09
C GLN A 86 12.67 -19.42 -2.97
N ASP A 87 13.97 -19.17 -3.10
CA ASP A 87 14.77 -18.44 -2.11
C ASP A 87 14.29 -16.97 -1.99
N VAL A 88 14.02 -16.32 -3.13
CA VAL A 88 13.40 -14.98 -3.14
C VAL A 88 12.04 -14.99 -2.44
N LEU A 89 11.19 -15.99 -2.69
CA LEU A 89 9.89 -16.11 -2.01
C LEU A 89 10.06 -16.35 -0.50
N ALA A 90 10.96 -17.25 -0.12
CA ALA A 90 11.23 -17.61 1.27
C ALA A 90 11.77 -16.43 2.09
N GLN A 91 12.50 -15.52 1.47
CA GLN A 91 13.00 -14.31 2.12
C GLN A 91 11.97 -13.18 2.12
N LYS A 92 11.31 -12.93 0.98
CA LYS A 92 10.46 -11.73 0.78
C LYS A 92 9.09 -11.85 1.43
N VAL A 93 8.50 -13.04 1.53
CA VAL A 93 7.19 -13.22 2.18
C VAL A 93 7.26 -12.91 3.69
N PRO A 94 8.19 -13.49 4.47
CA PRO A 94 8.33 -13.16 5.88
C PRO A 94 8.79 -11.71 6.10
N GLU A 95 9.64 -11.17 5.22
CA GLU A 95 10.05 -9.77 5.26
C GLU A 95 8.82 -8.84 5.11
N PHE A 96 7.97 -9.10 4.12
CA PHE A 96 6.73 -8.33 3.92
C PHE A 96 5.82 -8.40 5.14
N ASP A 97 5.55 -9.61 5.65
CA ASP A 97 4.65 -9.81 6.79
C ASP A 97 5.17 -9.09 8.05
N ARG A 98 6.48 -9.14 8.29
CA ARG A 98 7.11 -8.40 9.38
C ARG A 98 6.96 -6.89 9.19
N LEU A 99 7.34 -6.35 8.03
CA LEU A 99 7.23 -4.90 7.78
C LEU A 99 5.79 -4.41 7.89
N HIS A 100 4.83 -5.21 7.43
CA HIS A 100 3.42 -4.88 7.51
C HIS A 100 2.92 -4.89 8.97
N THR A 101 3.38 -5.84 9.78
CA THR A 101 3.05 -5.92 11.22
C THR A 101 3.69 -4.78 12.00
N ASP A 102 4.94 -4.46 11.69
CA ASP A 102 5.70 -3.34 12.29
C ASP A 102 5.18 -1.97 11.84
N GLY A 103 4.21 -1.91 10.91
CA GLY A 103 3.67 -0.66 10.38
C GLY A 103 4.66 0.15 9.54
N LYS A 104 5.68 -0.51 8.96
CA LYS A 104 6.74 0.13 8.18
C LYS A 104 6.32 0.34 6.72
N TRP A 105 5.29 1.16 6.52
CA TRP A 105 4.65 1.36 5.22
C TRP A 105 5.60 1.90 4.15
N ARG A 106 6.52 2.81 4.51
CA ARG A 106 7.51 3.38 3.58
C ARG A 106 8.52 2.34 3.09
N ASP A 107 8.95 1.42 3.95
CA ASP A 107 9.88 0.36 3.56
C ASP A 107 9.22 -0.62 2.58
N ILE A 108 7.94 -0.92 2.80
CA ILE A 108 7.12 -1.72 1.87
C ILE A 108 6.98 -1.00 0.53
N PHE A 109 6.68 0.31 0.55
CA PHE A 109 6.54 1.12 -0.66
C PHE A 109 7.84 1.21 -1.47
N ALA A 110 8.98 1.34 -0.80
CA ALA A 110 10.29 1.38 -1.44
C ALA A 110 10.62 0.07 -2.17
N LYS A 111 10.24 -1.07 -1.57
CA LYS A 111 10.45 -2.42 -2.11
C LYS A 111 9.23 -2.97 -2.86
N ARG A 112 8.29 -2.12 -3.26
CA ARG A 112 6.98 -2.55 -3.80
C ARG A 112 7.09 -3.45 -5.02
N ASP A 113 8.09 -3.24 -5.89
CA ASP A 113 8.25 -4.04 -7.11
C ASP A 113 8.78 -5.44 -6.79
N GLU A 114 9.72 -5.54 -5.84
CA GLU A 114 10.22 -6.83 -5.32
C GLU A 114 9.09 -7.62 -4.63
N PHE A 115 8.30 -6.95 -3.79
CA PHE A 115 7.15 -7.57 -3.14
C PHE A 115 6.04 -7.93 -4.14
N ALA A 116 5.80 -7.12 -5.17
CA ALA A 116 4.80 -7.43 -6.19
C ALA A 116 5.15 -8.72 -6.94
N VAL A 117 6.42 -8.93 -7.28
CA VAL A 117 6.91 -10.16 -7.91
C VAL A 117 6.80 -11.36 -6.96
N ALA A 118 7.18 -11.18 -5.69
CA ALA A 118 7.12 -12.24 -4.69
C ALA A 118 5.68 -12.65 -4.33
N LEU A 119 4.75 -11.69 -4.29
CA LEU A 119 3.39 -11.89 -3.81
C LEU A 119 2.37 -12.09 -4.93
N ILE A 120 2.79 -12.16 -6.20
CA ILE A 120 1.87 -12.19 -7.35
C ILE A 120 0.86 -13.36 -7.30
N GLN A 121 1.24 -14.49 -6.70
CA GLN A 121 0.38 -15.66 -6.52
C GLN A 121 -0.41 -15.64 -5.21
N ASP A 122 -0.02 -14.80 -4.25
CA ASP A 122 -0.68 -14.64 -2.95
C ASP A 122 -1.66 -13.46 -3.02
N LYS A 123 -2.92 -13.76 -3.36
CA LYS A 123 -3.95 -12.73 -3.54
C LYS A 123 -4.19 -11.91 -2.28
N GLU A 124 -4.05 -12.50 -1.09
CA GLU A 124 -4.32 -11.82 0.17
C GLU A 124 -3.21 -10.80 0.48
N ARG A 125 -1.95 -11.23 0.43
CA ARG A 125 -0.80 -10.34 0.66
C ARG A 125 -0.64 -9.32 -0.46
N LEU A 126 -0.96 -9.67 -1.69
CA LEU A 126 -0.96 -8.72 -2.82
C LEU A 126 -2.01 -7.62 -2.63
N ALA A 127 -3.18 -7.93 -2.07
CA ALA A 127 -4.19 -6.90 -1.74
C ALA A 127 -3.67 -5.94 -0.65
N LYS A 128 -3.01 -6.48 0.39
CA LYS A 128 -2.34 -5.68 1.43
C LYS A 128 -1.25 -4.78 0.84
N LEU A 129 -0.39 -5.32 -0.03
CA LEU A 129 0.63 -4.53 -0.73
C LEU A 129 0.02 -3.38 -1.54
N LYS A 130 -1.05 -3.65 -2.31
CA LYS A 130 -1.74 -2.60 -3.07
C LYS A 130 -2.28 -1.48 -2.18
N ALA A 131 -2.87 -1.82 -1.04
CA ALA A 131 -3.36 -0.83 -0.09
C ALA A 131 -2.22 0.05 0.44
N VAL A 132 -1.07 -0.53 0.77
CA VAL A 132 0.12 0.21 1.21
C VAL A 132 0.65 1.12 0.10
N VAL A 133 0.70 0.62 -1.15
CA VAL A 133 1.15 1.41 -2.31
C VAL A 133 0.26 2.63 -2.55
N ILE A 134 -1.06 2.45 -2.49
CA ILE A 134 -2.01 3.56 -2.62
C ILE A 134 -1.82 4.56 -1.48
N ARG A 135 -1.81 4.07 -0.24
CA ARG A 135 -1.70 4.91 0.97
C ARG A 135 -0.45 5.79 0.96
N VAL A 136 0.72 5.18 0.77
CA VAL A 136 2.00 5.92 0.78
C VAL A 136 2.13 6.77 -0.47
N GLY A 137 1.67 6.29 -1.63
CA GLY A 137 1.68 7.06 -2.87
C GLY A 137 0.84 8.35 -2.80
N GLU A 138 -0.32 8.30 -2.13
CA GLU A 138 -1.14 9.49 -1.89
C GLU A 138 -0.42 10.50 -0.99
N ILE A 139 0.23 10.03 0.09
CA ILE A 139 1.05 10.88 0.96
C ILE A 139 2.20 11.51 0.17
N GLU A 140 2.95 10.75 -0.63
CA GLU A 140 4.04 11.28 -1.45
C GLU A 140 3.57 12.38 -2.42
N ALA A 141 2.41 12.19 -3.05
CA ALA A 141 1.83 13.18 -3.94
C ALA A 141 1.50 14.48 -3.18
N ILE A 142 0.90 14.35 -1.99
CA ILE A 142 0.58 15.49 -1.13
C ILE A 142 1.85 16.21 -0.67
N LEU A 143 2.89 15.47 -0.27
CA LEU A 143 4.17 16.05 0.15
C LEU A 143 4.80 16.86 -0.99
N LEU A 144 4.87 16.27 -2.19
CA LEU A 144 5.42 16.94 -3.37
C LEU A 144 4.63 18.22 -3.70
N GLN A 145 3.30 18.14 -3.70
CA GLN A 145 2.44 19.29 -3.97
C GLN A 145 2.59 20.38 -2.91
N SER A 146 2.66 20.00 -1.63
CA SER A 146 2.80 20.93 -0.50
C SER A 146 4.14 21.66 -0.54
N SER A 147 5.24 20.94 -0.78
CA SER A 147 6.56 21.55 -0.94
C SER A 147 6.61 22.51 -2.13
N SER A 148 5.97 22.15 -3.26
CA SER A 148 5.87 23.02 -4.42
C SER A 148 5.08 24.30 -4.13
N LEU A 149 3.94 24.20 -3.46
CA LEU A 149 3.13 25.35 -3.05
C LEU A 149 3.87 26.27 -2.08
N ALA A 150 4.56 25.70 -1.09
CA ALA A 150 5.37 26.48 -0.15
C ALA A 150 6.48 27.25 -0.89
N ALA A 151 7.18 26.60 -1.83
CA ALA A 151 8.20 27.24 -2.66
C ALA A 151 7.64 28.35 -3.57
N GLN A 152 6.38 28.23 -4.01
CA GLN A 152 5.68 29.25 -4.80
C GLN A 152 5.13 30.42 -3.95
N GLY A 153 5.41 30.45 -2.65
CA GLY A 153 4.92 31.50 -1.75
C GLY A 153 3.49 31.28 -1.24
N ASN A 154 2.96 30.06 -1.36
CA ASN A 154 1.63 29.68 -0.88
C ASN A 154 1.71 28.69 0.33
N PRO A 155 2.34 29.08 1.46
CA PRO A 155 2.59 28.15 2.57
C PRO A 155 1.32 27.75 3.33
N TYR A 156 0.28 28.59 3.38
CA TYR A 156 -0.99 28.26 4.02
C TYR A 156 -1.75 27.14 3.30
N LEU A 157 -1.75 27.17 1.96
CA LEU A 157 -2.32 26.08 1.15
C LEU A 157 -1.51 24.79 1.27
N ALA A 158 -0.19 24.90 1.35
CA ALA A 158 0.68 23.76 1.62
C ALA A 158 0.36 23.13 2.98
N TRP A 159 0.17 23.94 4.02
CA TRP A 159 -0.20 23.46 5.36
C TRP A 159 -1.53 22.68 5.37
N ASP A 160 -2.54 23.18 4.67
CA ASP A 160 -3.85 22.52 4.55
C ASP A 160 -3.77 21.14 3.87
N LEU A 161 -2.93 21.02 2.85
CA LEU A 161 -2.64 19.73 2.21
C LEU A 161 -1.95 18.76 3.18
N LEU A 162 -0.96 19.22 3.94
CA LEU A 162 -0.27 18.39 4.94
C LEU A 162 -1.19 17.94 6.09
N GLN A 163 -2.17 18.77 6.47
CA GLN A 163 -3.19 18.40 7.45
C GLN A 163 -4.03 17.22 6.94
N ARG A 164 -4.37 17.19 5.65
CA ARG A 164 -5.07 16.05 5.03
C ARG A 164 -4.21 14.78 5.02
N ALA A 165 -2.94 14.87 4.67
CA ALA A 165 -2.03 13.72 4.76
C ALA A 165 -1.88 13.19 6.20
N SER A 166 -1.93 14.07 7.19
CA SER A 166 -1.86 13.68 8.61
C SER A 166 -3.06 12.83 9.05
N ALA A 167 -4.21 12.92 8.37
CA ALA A 167 -5.35 12.03 8.60
C ALA A 167 -5.14 10.62 8.02
N ILE A 168 -4.30 10.48 6.98
CA ILE A 168 -3.99 9.20 6.33
C ILE A 168 -2.95 8.43 7.14
N ASP A 169 -1.83 9.07 7.50
CA ASP A 169 -0.80 8.48 8.35
C ASP A 169 -0.16 9.54 9.26
N PRO A 170 -0.63 9.64 10.52
CA PRO A 170 -0.10 10.60 11.48
C PRO A 170 1.38 10.38 11.83
N ASN A 171 1.90 9.16 11.65
CA ASN A 171 3.23 8.76 12.11
C ASN A 171 4.28 8.75 10.98
N ASP A 172 3.93 9.21 9.77
CA ASP A 172 4.88 9.27 8.67
C ASP A 172 5.99 10.31 8.98
N LEU A 173 7.24 9.83 8.97
CA LEU A 173 8.42 10.64 9.31
C LEU A 173 8.70 11.76 8.31
N MET A 174 8.43 11.51 7.02
CA MET A 174 8.64 12.52 5.97
C MET A 174 7.57 13.61 6.07
N LEU A 175 6.32 13.22 6.35
CA LEU A 175 5.24 14.17 6.64
C LEU A 175 5.57 15.05 7.85
N ALA A 176 6.03 14.45 8.96
CA ALA A 176 6.43 15.21 10.14
C ALA A 176 7.56 16.20 9.82
N ARG A 177 8.53 15.79 9.01
CA ARG A 177 9.64 16.66 8.57
C ARG A 177 9.15 17.83 7.71
N THR A 178 8.39 17.55 6.64
CA THR A 178 7.86 18.61 5.75
C THR A 178 6.97 19.58 6.51
N ARG A 179 6.18 19.08 7.47
CA ARG A 179 5.39 19.91 8.36
C ARG A 179 6.27 20.81 9.24
N SER A 180 7.36 20.29 9.80
CA SER A 180 8.32 21.09 10.55
C SER A 180 8.97 22.19 9.71
N ASP A 181 9.26 21.92 8.44
CA ASP A 181 9.88 22.89 7.53
C ASP A 181 8.92 24.06 7.19
N ILE A 182 7.62 23.76 7.06
CA ILE A 182 6.60 24.76 6.70
C ILE A 182 6.03 25.47 7.93
N ALA A 183 6.03 24.84 9.11
CA ALA A 183 5.41 25.38 10.33
C ALA A 183 5.79 26.84 10.66
N PRO A 184 7.07 27.27 10.56
CA PRO A 184 7.44 28.66 10.84
C PRO A 184 6.77 29.68 9.92
N LEU A 185 6.47 29.29 8.67
CA LEU A 185 5.84 30.15 7.66
C LEU A 185 4.34 30.37 7.91
N VAL A 186 3.72 29.51 8.71
CA VAL A 186 2.27 29.47 8.95
C VAL A 186 1.94 29.47 10.44
N ALA A 187 2.85 29.95 11.30
CA ALA A 187 2.75 29.80 12.75
C ALA A 187 1.41 30.33 13.32
N ASP A 188 0.96 31.51 12.89
CA ASP A 188 -0.31 32.09 13.32
C ASP A 188 -1.52 31.27 12.87
N TYR A 189 -1.50 30.79 11.63
CA TYR A 189 -2.54 29.93 11.08
C TYR A 189 -2.60 28.59 11.79
N ALA A 190 -1.46 27.92 11.97
CA ALA A 190 -1.36 26.66 12.69
C ALA A 190 -1.84 26.78 14.15
N ARG A 191 -1.52 27.90 14.82
CA ARG A 191 -2.02 28.20 16.17
C ARG A 191 -3.54 28.34 16.19
N LEU A 192 -4.13 29.08 15.26
CA LEU A 192 -5.58 29.25 15.17
C LEU A 192 -6.30 27.93 14.88
N LEU A 193 -5.76 27.11 13.98
CA LEU A 193 -6.29 25.76 13.70
C LEU A 193 -6.29 24.89 14.95
N GLY A 194 -5.16 24.81 15.67
CA GLY A 194 -5.07 24.01 16.89
C GLY A 194 -5.99 24.52 18.01
N GLN A 195 -6.16 25.84 18.13
CA GLN A 195 -7.12 26.45 19.05
C GLN A 195 -8.56 26.09 18.67
N ALA A 196 -8.91 26.19 17.39
CA ALA A 196 -10.25 25.89 16.90
C ALA A 196 -10.63 24.42 17.09
N GLU A 197 -9.73 23.50 16.75
CA GLU A 197 -9.90 22.05 16.97
C GLU A 197 -10.09 21.71 18.45
N ARG A 198 -9.33 22.36 19.35
CA ARG A 198 -9.47 22.18 20.80
C ARG A 198 -10.83 22.66 21.31
N LEU A 199 -11.21 23.90 20.99
CA LEU A 199 -12.49 24.47 21.40
C LEU A 199 -13.67 23.64 20.91
N GLU A 200 -13.56 23.09 19.70
CA GLU A 200 -14.57 22.21 19.15
C GLU A 200 -14.66 20.89 19.91
N ARG A 201 -13.52 20.27 20.23
CA ARG A 201 -13.47 19.04 21.02
C ARG A 201 -14.06 19.24 22.42
N ASP A 202 -13.85 20.41 23.00
CA ASP A 202 -14.36 20.80 24.32
C ASP A 202 -15.84 21.23 24.27
N GLY A 203 -16.48 21.22 23.09
CA GLY A 203 -17.90 21.53 22.91
C GLY A 203 -18.23 23.03 22.85
N HIS A 204 -17.23 23.90 22.89
CA HIS A 204 -17.37 25.36 22.81
C HIS A 204 -17.61 25.83 21.36
N ASN A 205 -18.72 25.39 20.74
CA ASN A 205 -18.99 25.55 19.31
C ASN A 205 -18.93 27.01 18.81
N ALA A 206 -19.41 27.98 19.60
CA ALA A 206 -19.37 29.40 19.22
C ALA A 206 -17.94 29.95 19.19
N ALA A 207 -17.14 29.63 20.22
CA ALA A 207 -15.73 30.02 20.26
C ALA A 207 -14.92 29.30 19.17
N ALA A 208 -15.19 28.02 18.95
CA ALA A 208 -14.59 27.25 17.85
C ALA A 208 -14.89 27.88 16.49
N LEU A 209 -16.15 28.29 16.25
CA LEU A 209 -16.54 28.97 15.02
C LEU A 209 -15.74 30.25 14.80
N THR A 210 -15.59 31.09 15.83
CA THR A 210 -14.79 32.32 15.71
C THR A 210 -13.32 32.04 15.39
N ALA A 211 -12.73 31.00 16.00
CA ALA A 211 -11.35 30.62 15.73
C ALA A 211 -11.18 30.06 14.30
N TRP A 212 -12.13 29.26 13.81
CA TRP A 212 -12.13 28.77 12.43
C TRP A 212 -12.30 29.89 11.40
N MET A 213 -13.13 30.90 11.69
CA MET A 213 -13.28 32.07 10.81
C MET A 213 -12.01 32.92 10.78
N ALA A 214 -11.35 33.14 11.92
CA ALA A 214 -10.06 33.83 11.97
C ALA A 214 -8.97 33.08 11.18
N ALA A 215 -8.96 31.74 11.23
CA ALA A 215 -8.07 30.94 10.39
C ALA A 215 -8.41 31.10 8.90
N GLN A 216 -9.70 31.14 8.54
CA GLN A 216 -10.16 31.32 7.17
C GLN A 216 -9.77 32.69 6.58
N GLU A 217 -9.68 33.75 7.40
CA GLU A 217 -9.19 35.06 6.95
C GLU A 217 -7.73 34.99 6.48
N LEU A 218 -6.90 34.16 7.11
CA LEU A 218 -5.51 33.93 6.70
C LEU A 218 -5.39 33.06 5.45
N ASN A 219 -6.33 32.14 5.25
CA ASN A 219 -6.38 31.27 4.07
C ASN A 219 -7.82 31.10 3.55
N PRO A 220 -8.32 32.05 2.73
CA PRO A 220 -9.72 32.03 2.28
C PRO A 220 -10.09 30.81 1.43
N ILE A 221 -9.09 30.20 0.78
CA ILE A 221 -9.26 29.04 -0.13
C ILE A 221 -9.23 27.71 0.67
N SER A 222 -8.97 27.74 1.98
CA SER A 222 -8.96 26.56 2.84
C SER A 222 -10.30 25.82 2.84
N GLU A 223 -10.31 24.61 2.27
CA GLU A 223 -11.44 23.69 2.38
C GLU A 223 -11.67 23.24 3.83
N THR A 224 -10.59 23.08 4.60
CA THR A 224 -10.64 22.68 6.00
C THR A 224 -11.41 23.71 6.83
N CYS A 225 -11.06 24.99 6.70
CA CYS A 225 -11.74 26.07 7.41
C CYS A 225 -13.18 26.22 6.92
N GLY A 226 -13.40 26.24 5.59
CA GLY A 226 -14.74 26.41 5.02
C GLY A 226 -15.73 25.33 5.46
N THR A 227 -15.29 24.06 5.50
CA THR A 227 -16.12 22.94 5.97
C THR A 227 -16.40 23.02 7.47
N ALA A 228 -15.40 23.39 8.29
CA ALA A 228 -15.56 23.55 9.73
C ALA A 228 -16.52 24.71 10.10
N VAL A 229 -16.35 25.87 9.47
CA VAL A 229 -17.23 27.04 9.66
C VAL A 229 -18.68 26.69 9.33
N LYS A 230 -18.93 26.07 8.18
CA LYS A 230 -20.29 25.68 7.77
C LYS A 230 -20.95 24.73 8.77
N ARG A 231 -20.20 23.73 9.25
CA ARG A 231 -20.68 22.74 10.21
C ARG A 231 -20.98 23.34 11.58
N LEU A 232 -20.09 24.20 12.09
CA LEU A 232 -20.26 24.84 13.40
C LEU A 232 -21.34 25.93 13.39
N ALA A 233 -21.46 26.70 12.31
CA ALA A 233 -22.55 27.66 12.14
C ALA A 233 -23.93 26.99 12.24
N GLY A 234 -24.10 25.81 11.62
CA GLY A 234 -25.32 25.02 11.74
C GLY A 234 -25.62 24.57 13.18
N LYS A 235 -24.60 24.11 13.92
CA LYS A 235 -24.74 23.72 15.33
C LYS A 235 -25.12 24.90 16.23
N VAL A 236 -24.49 26.05 16.04
CA VAL A 236 -24.78 27.26 16.82
C VAL A 236 -26.17 27.78 16.51
N ALA A 237 -26.57 27.85 15.24
CA ALA A 237 -27.92 28.26 14.86
C ALA A 237 -29.02 27.33 15.43
N GLY A 238 -28.78 26.02 15.42
CA GLY A 238 -29.71 25.03 16.01
C GLY A 238 -29.80 25.11 17.54
N ALA A 239 -28.71 25.44 18.23
CA ALA A 239 -28.70 25.65 19.68
C ALA A 239 -29.44 26.94 20.11
N VAL A 240 -29.39 27.99 19.28
CA VAL A 240 -30.14 29.23 19.50
C VAL A 240 -31.64 29.02 19.27
N GLY A 241 -32.02 28.21 18.27
CA GLY A 241 -33.43 27.87 17.98
C GLY A 241 -34.12 26.96 19.01
N THR A 242 -33.36 26.33 19.92
CA THR A 242 -33.90 25.48 21.00
C THR A 242 -33.94 26.20 22.35
N SER A 243 -33.40 27.42 22.46
CA SER A 243 -33.42 28.23 23.69
C SER A 243 -34.62 29.18 23.80
N THR A 244 -35.66 29.05 22.97
CA THR A 244 -36.91 29.80 23.14
C THR A 244 -37.97 28.96 23.83
N VAL A 245 -38.20 29.34 25.09
CA VAL A 245 -39.45 29.30 25.92
C VAL A 245 -39.23 28.63 27.28
N THR A 246 -38.78 29.43 28.23
CA THR A 246 -39.46 29.59 29.52
C THR A 246 -39.40 31.07 29.85
N ALA A 247 -40.37 31.83 29.32
CA ALA A 247 -40.66 33.15 29.81
C ALA A 247 -41.23 32.98 31.23
N GLY A 248 -40.37 33.14 32.24
CA GLY A 248 -40.81 33.27 33.62
C GLY A 248 -41.70 34.50 33.72
N THR A 249 -42.95 34.29 34.12
CA THR A 249 -43.90 35.32 34.51
C THR A 249 -43.24 36.24 35.55
N PRO A 250 -43.33 37.58 35.42
CA PRO A 250 -42.79 38.47 36.44
C PRO A 250 -43.67 38.40 37.68
N GLU A 251 -43.12 37.86 38.77
CA GLU A 251 -43.72 37.88 40.10
C GLU A 251 -43.69 39.33 40.63
N VAL A 252 -44.87 39.86 40.93
CA VAL A 252 -45.09 41.21 41.49
C VAL A 252 -44.64 41.20 42.96
N PRO A 253 -43.86 42.19 43.45
CA PRO A 253 -43.43 42.22 44.84
C PRO A 253 -44.60 42.58 45.77
N GLU A 254 -44.87 41.70 46.73
CA GLU A 254 -45.85 41.87 47.81
C GLU A 254 -45.37 42.95 48.81
N ALA A 255 -46.26 43.88 49.15
CA ALA A 255 -46.01 44.99 50.07
C ALA A 255 -45.88 44.52 51.54
N PRO A 256 -45.09 45.21 52.38
CA PRO A 256 -44.87 44.81 53.77
C PRO A 256 -46.10 45.07 54.67
N PRO A 257 -46.34 44.24 55.71
CA PRO A 257 -47.49 44.42 56.60
C PRO A 257 -47.32 45.60 57.57
N GLU A 258 -48.38 46.40 57.64
CA GLU A 258 -48.60 47.49 58.58
C GLU A 258 -48.65 46.97 60.04
N VAL A 259 -47.91 47.62 60.94
CA VAL A 259 -47.90 47.33 62.37
C VAL A 259 -49.01 48.16 63.03
N PRO A 260 -49.96 47.58 63.80
CA PRO A 260 -50.95 48.38 64.50
C PRO A 260 -50.34 48.96 65.79
N ASP A 261 -50.48 50.28 65.93
CA ASP A 261 -50.09 51.08 67.09
C ASP A 261 -50.71 50.57 68.40
N ALA A 262 -49.88 50.55 69.45
CA ALA A 262 -50.31 50.40 70.83
C ALA A 262 -49.92 51.65 71.64
N LYS A 263 -50.97 52.42 71.97
CA LYS A 263 -51.10 53.54 72.93
C LYS A 263 -50.57 54.92 72.55
#